data_AF-A0A9P0KWN1-F1
#
_entry.id   AF-A0A9P0KWN1-F1
#
_cell.length_a   1.000
_cell.length_b   1.000
_cell.length_c   1.000
_cell.angle_alpha   90.00
_cell.angle_beta   90.00
_cell.angle_gamma   90.00
#
_symmetry.space_group_name_H-M   'P 1'
#
loop_
_entity.id
_entity.type
_entity.pdbx_description
1 polymer ?
#
loop_
_entity_poly.entity_id
_entity_poly.type
_entity_poly.pdbx_seq_one_letter_code
_entity_poly.pdbx_strand_id
1 'polypeptide(L)' 'MENQRLTYSSYKHKNTWKFLVRVAPNGVTTFVSKAYPGSISDKKIVKQSNVLNQMVPGDMILAKVF' A
#
# COMPACT_ATOMS: atom_id res chain seq x y z
N MET A 1 18.71 11.88 -8.00
CA MET A 1 19.10 10.50 -7.60
C MET A 1 18.39 10.00 -6.34
N GLU A 2 17.95 10.88 -5.44
CA GLU A 2 17.31 10.50 -4.17
C GLU A 2 15.99 9.73 -4.33
N ASN A 3 15.11 10.13 -5.26
CA ASN A 3 13.84 9.45 -5.52
C ASN A 3 13.99 8.01 -6.03
N GLN A 4 15.11 7.71 -6.71
CA GLN A 4 15.42 6.36 -7.18
C GLN A 4 15.76 5.46 -5.99
N ARG A 5 16.54 5.95 -5.02
CA ARG A 5 16.83 5.22 -3.77
C ARG A 5 15.57 4.86 -2.98
N LEU A 6 14.61 5.77 -2.92
CA LEU A 6 13.35 5.54 -2.18
C LEU A 6 12.40 4.58 -2.90
N THR A 7 12.44 4.53 -4.23
CA THR A 7 11.54 3.66 -5.00
C THR A 7 12.18 2.30 -5.31
N TYR A 8 13.51 2.17 -5.23
CA TYR A 8 14.21 0.93 -5.51
C TYR A 8 13.87 -0.18 -4.51
N SER A 9 13.35 -1.29 -5.03
CA SER A 9 13.12 -2.50 -4.26
C SER A 9 14.25 -3.48 -4.55
N SER A 10 15.08 -3.75 -3.54
CA SER A 10 16.15 -4.76 -3.65
C SER A 10 15.59 -6.16 -3.94
N TYR A 11 14.35 -6.45 -3.51
CA TYR A 11 13.70 -7.72 -3.80
C TYR A 11 13.28 -7.89 -5.27
N LYS A 12 12.92 -6.79 -5.95
CA LYS A 12 12.51 -6.81 -7.37
C LYS A 12 13.58 -6.29 -8.32
N HIS A 13 14.73 -5.86 -7.79
CA HIS A 13 15.84 -5.24 -8.52
C HIS A 13 15.42 -4.09 -9.45
N LYS A 14 14.32 -3.41 -9.15
CA LYS A 14 13.77 -2.29 -9.92
C LYS A 14 13.08 -1.30 -9.00
N ASN A 15 12.82 -0.10 -9.51
CA ASN A 15 11.94 0.84 -8.81
C ASN A 15 10.52 0.31 -8.81
N THR A 16 9.91 0.27 -7.63
CA THR A 16 8.55 -0.17 -7.44
C THR A 16 7.73 0.90 -6.72
N TRP A 17 6.43 0.78 -6.89
CA TRP A 17 5.45 1.58 -6.15
C TRP A 17 4.51 0.65 -5.41
N LYS A 18 4.04 1.10 -4.25
CA LYS A 18 3.10 0.37 -3.43
C LYS A 18 1.80 1.13 -3.33
N PHE A 19 0.70 0.38 -3.39
CA PHE A 19 -0.64 0.89 -3.16
C PHE A 19 -1.34 0.03 -2.13
N LEU A 20 -2.18 0.66 -1.31
CA LEU A 20 -3.05 -0.01 -0.38
C LEU A 20 -4.48 0.09 -0.91
N VAL A 21 -5.12 -1.06 -1.01
CA VAL A 21 -6.49 -1.21 -1.51
C VAL A 21 -7.33 -1.85 -0.41
N ARG A 22 -8.46 -1.22 -0.06
CA ARG A 22 -9.47 -1.83 0.81
C ARG A 22 -10.57 -2.41 -0.05
N VAL A 23 -10.97 -3.63 0.28
CA VAL A 23 -12.05 -4.34 -0.39
C VAL A 23 -13.09 -4.70 0.66
N ALA A 24 -14.34 -4.30 0.41
CA ALA A 24 -15.47 -4.70 1.23
C ALA A 24 -15.71 -6.22 1.11
N PRO A 25 -16.39 -6.86 2.08
CA PRO A 25 -16.65 -8.30 2.06
C PRO A 25 -17.36 -8.80 0.79
N ASN A 26 -18.12 -7.92 0.12
CA ASN A 26 -18.80 -8.19 -1.14
C ASN A 26 -17.89 -8.11 -2.39
N GLY A 27 -16.57 -7.90 -2.22
CA GLY A 27 -15.60 -7.80 -3.31
C GLY A 27 -15.46 -6.41 -3.93
N VAL A 28 -16.23 -5.41 -3.48
CA VAL A 28 -16.15 -4.04 -4.01
C VAL A 28 -14.95 -3.32 -3.42
N THR A 29 -14.15 -2.67 -4.28
CA THR A 29 -13.05 -1.80 -3.82
C THR A 29 -13.63 -0.51 -3.25
N THR A 30 -13.37 -0.25 -1.97
CA THR A 30 -13.94 0.90 -1.23
C THR A 30 -12.92 1.97 -0.89
N PHE A 31 -11.63 1.72 -1.13
CA PHE A 31 -10.56 2.69 -0.90
C PHE A 31 -9.30 2.32 -1.68
N VAL A 32 -8.62 3.33 -2.23
CA VAL A 32 -7.28 3.21 -2.80
C VAL A 32 -6.42 4.34 -2.23
N SER A 33 -5.27 3.99 -1.66
CA SER A 33 -4.34 4.97 -1.11
C SER A 33 -3.57 5.72 -2.21
N LYS A 34 -2.89 6.81 -1.83
CA LYS A 34 -1.83 7.38 -2.66
C LYS A 34 -0.72 6.35 -2.92
N ALA A 35 0.06 6.58 -3.98
CA ALA A 35 1.23 5.77 -4.28
C ALA A 35 2.32 5.99 -3.22
N TYR A 36 2.93 4.91 -2.75
CA TYR A 36 4.08 4.96 -1.86
C TYR A 36 5.33 4.40 -2.53
N PRO A 37 6.53 4.90 -2.18
CA PRO A 37 7.78 4.36 -2.70
C PRO A 37 7.97 2.89 -2.32
N GLY A 38 8.51 2.08 -3.22
CA GLY A 38 8.74 0.64 -3.04
C GLY A 38 9.53 0.24 -1.79
N SER A 39 10.43 1.11 -1.31
CA SER A 39 11.25 0.86 -0.12
C SER A 39 10.49 0.96 1.21
N ILE A 40 9.30 1.58 1.23
CA ILE A 40 8.56 1.76 2.48
C ILE A 40 7.96 0.43 2.95
N SER A 41 7.93 0.19 4.26
CA SER A 41 7.32 -1.02 4.83
C SER A 41 5.78 -0.94 4.82
N ASP A 42 5.13 -2.10 4.65
CA ASP A 42 3.66 -2.17 4.55
C ASP A 42 2.99 -1.69 5.85
N LYS A 43 3.59 -1.97 7.01
CA LYS A 43 3.15 -1.45 8.31
C LYS A 43 3.13 0.08 8.36
N LYS A 44 4.10 0.74 7.72
CA LYS A 44 4.18 2.21 7.69
C LYS A 44 3.15 2.79 6.72
N ILE A 45 2.91 2.13 5.59
CA ILE A 45 1.83 2.49 4.64
C ILE A 45 0.47 2.44 5.34
N VAL A 46 0.16 1.34 6.01
CA VAL A 46 -1.12 1.15 6.72
C VAL A 46 -1.36 2.24 7.77
N LYS A 47 -0.30 2.60 8.52
CA LYS A 47 -0.38 3.69 9.51
C LYS A 47 -0.56 5.07 8.85
N GLN A 48 0.12 5.34 7.74
CA GLN A 48 0.06 6.64 7.06
C GLN A 48 -1.20 6.82 6.21
N SER A 49 -1.84 5.73 5.75
CA SER A 49 -3.04 5.79 4.94
C SER A 49 -4.30 6.04 5.75
N ASN A 50 -4.22 5.99 7.09
CA ASN A 50 -5.36 6.07 8.02
C ASN A 50 -6.50 5.09 7.71
N VAL A 51 -6.23 4.06 6.91
CA VAL A 51 -7.24 3.09 6.45
C VAL A 51 -7.86 2.32 7.62
N LEU A 52 -7.08 2.10 8.69
CA LEU A 52 -7.53 1.39 9.89
C LEU A 52 -8.70 2.07 10.59
N ASN A 53 -8.80 3.41 10.52
CA ASN A 53 -9.88 4.16 11.18
C ASN A 53 -11.23 3.97 10.51
N GLN A 54 -11.25 3.46 9.29
CA GLN A 54 -12.47 3.25 8.51
C GLN A 54 -12.82 1.77 8.37
N MET A 55 -12.06 0.86 8.98
CA MET A 55 -12.32 -0.57 8.87
C MET A 55 -13.47 -1.00 9.77
N VAL A 56 -14.33 -1.84 9.22
CA VAL A 56 -15.36 -2.57 9.95
C VAL A 56 -14.93 -4.04 10.04
N PRO A 57 -15.28 -4.78 11.12
CA PRO A 57 -15.02 -6.22 11.17
C PRO A 57 -15.53 -6.94 9.91
N GLY A 58 -14.64 -7.71 9.27
CA GLY A 58 -14.90 -8.40 8.01
C GLY A 58 -14.29 -7.73 6.77
N ASP A 59 -13.91 -6.45 6.85
CA ASP A 59 -13.20 -5.78 5.75
C ASP A 59 -11.81 -6.40 5.52
N MET A 60 -11.40 -6.50 4.25
CA MET A 60 -10.08 -6.96 3.86
C MET A 60 -9.22 -5.82 3.29
N ILE A 61 -7.94 -5.82 3.64
CA ILE A 61 -6.93 -4.93 3.03
C ILE A 61 -5.92 -5.74 2.28
N LEU A 62 -5.61 -5.29 1.08
CA LEU A 62 -4.51 -5.79 0.27
C LEU A 62 -3.47 -4.69 0.07
N ALA A 63 -2.22 -5.01 0.38
CA ALA A 63 -1.07 -4.19 -0.01
C ALA A 63 -0.39 -4.87 -1.21
N LYS A 64 -0.26 -4.14 -2.32
CA LYS A 64 0.38 -4.68 -3.53
C LYS A 64 1.55 -3.79 -3.98
N VAL A 65 2.64 -4.46 -4.34
CA VAL A 65 3.85 -3.86 -4.91
C VAL A 65 3.82 -4.06 -6.43
N PHE A 66 3.98 -2.98 -7.19
CA PHE A 66 4.00 -2.97 -8.67
C PHE A 66 5.41 -2.67 -9.20
#